data_AF-A0A3N5EWB8-F1
#
_entry.id   AF-A0A3N5EWB8-F1
#
_cell.length_a   1.000
_cell.length_b   1.000
_cell.length_c   1.000
_cell.angle_alpha   90.00
_cell.angle_beta   90.00
_cell.angle_gamma   90.00
#
_symmetry.space_group_name_H-M   'P 1'
#
loop_
_entity.id
_entity.type
_entity.pdbx_description
1 polymer ?
#
loop_
_entity_poly.entity_id
_entity_poly.type
_entity_poly.pdbx_seq_one_letter_code
_entity_poly.pdbx_strand_id
1 'polypeptide(L)'
;MDSGWAVVLADLRGMGELSVTRPGWVYAVSLLLGENFVGRQALDLVAGVRALRAEPGLRGKPVAVLACGTYASLAGLYASVLEPDIAWIGAERGFRSFRDFVHRPVESFALAEQGREREVVLDREIPMR
;
A
#
# COMPACT_ATOMS: atom_id res chain seq x y z
N MET A 1 -4.76 7.46 24.88
CA MET A 1 -3.58 6.65 25.23
C MET A 1 -2.36 7.54 25.02
N ASP A 2 -1.79 8.05 26.11
CA ASP A 2 -0.52 8.78 26.13
C ASP A 2 0.64 7.77 26.19
N SER A 3 0.91 7.11 25.07
CA SER A 3 1.96 6.08 24.98
C SER A 3 3.36 6.64 24.69
N GLY A 4 3.51 7.97 24.59
CA GLY A 4 4.78 8.62 24.25
C GLY A 4 5.18 8.53 22.76
N TRP A 5 4.27 8.08 21.90
CA TRP A 5 4.49 7.97 20.45
C TRP A 5 3.96 9.19 19.71
N ALA A 6 4.75 9.68 18.74
CA ALA A 6 4.23 10.52 17.68
C ALA A 6 3.62 9.61 16.61
N VAL A 7 2.37 9.85 16.25
CA VAL A 7 1.65 9.07 15.24
C VAL A 7 1.47 9.91 13.99
N VAL A 8 1.85 9.37 12.84
CA VAL A 8 1.69 10.00 11.54
C VAL A 8 0.90 9.05 10.65
N LEU A 9 -0.11 9.59 9.98
CA LEU A 9 -0.88 8.89 8.95
C LEU A 9 -0.33 9.31 7.59
N ALA A 10 -0.19 8.34 6.69
CA ALA A 10 0.30 8.57 5.34
C ALA A 10 -0.64 7.91 4.34
N ASP A 11 -1.13 8.70 3.40
CA ASP A 11 -1.77 8.17 2.20
C ASP A 11 -0.69 7.73 1.23
N LEU A 12 -0.78 6.47 0.79
CA LEU A 12 0.10 5.93 -0.26
C LEU A 12 -0.50 6.24 -1.62
N ARG A 13 0.32 6.22 -2.68
CA ARG A 13 -0.19 6.44 -4.04
C ARG A 13 -1.42 5.55 -4.33
N GLY A 14 -2.47 6.17 -4.86
CA GLY A 14 -3.74 5.49 -5.04
C GLY A 14 -4.42 5.13 -3.72
N MET A 15 -4.37 5.98 -2.69
CA MET A 15 -5.17 5.88 -1.46
C MET A 15 -5.49 7.30 -0.96
N GLY A 16 -6.62 7.47 -0.28
CA GLY A 16 -7.00 8.74 0.36
C GLY A 16 -6.87 9.97 -0.55
N GLU A 17 -6.09 10.95 -0.13
CA GLU A 17 -5.82 12.19 -0.88
C GLU A 17 -5.02 11.95 -2.17
N LEU A 18 -4.25 10.85 -2.24
CA LEU A 18 -3.52 10.42 -3.44
C LEU A 18 -4.33 9.46 -4.32
N SER A 19 -5.63 9.35 -4.09
CA SER A 19 -6.52 8.60 -4.96
C SER A 19 -6.65 9.25 -6.34
N VAL A 20 -6.95 8.42 -7.34
CA VAL A 20 -7.17 8.85 -8.71
C VAL A 20 -8.60 8.53 -9.10
N THR A 21 -9.18 9.35 -9.96
CA THR A 21 -10.57 9.18 -10.45
C THR A 21 -10.73 8.05 -11.46
N ARG A 22 -9.62 7.46 -11.90
CA ARG A 22 -9.64 6.34 -12.84
C ARG A 22 -9.29 5.04 -12.11
N PRO A 23 -10.28 4.15 -11.92
CA PRO A 23 -10.10 2.79 -11.42
C PRO A 23 -8.85 2.08 -11.97
N GLY A 24 -8.01 1.55 -11.08
CA GLY A 24 -6.87 0.70 -11.46
C GLY A 24 -5.73 1.42 -12.17
N TRP A 25 -5.82 2.74 -12.35
CA TRP A 25 -4.84 3.51 -13.11
C TRP A 25 -3.44 3.47 -12.49
N VAL A 26 -3.32 3.62 -11.17
CA VAL A 26 -2.00 3.59 -10.51
C VAL A 26 -1.34 2.21 -10.66
N TYR A 27 -2.13 1.13 -10.60
CA TYR A 27 -1.65 -0.22 -10.87
C TYR A 27 -1.17 -0.36 -12.32
N ALA A 28 -2.01 0.01 -13.29
CA ALA A 28 -1.70 -0.08 -14.72
C ALA A 28 -0.46 0.75 -15.10
N VAL A 29 -0.35 1.99 -14.59
CA VAL A 29 0.82 2.84 -14.80
C VAL A 29 2.08 2.22 -14.21
N SER A 30 1.99 1.57 -13.05
CA SER A 30 3.14 0.87 -12.46
C SER A 30 3.62 -0.25 -13.37
N LEU A 31 2.71 -1.04 -13.94
CA LEU A 31 3.05 -2.07 -14.93
C LEU A 31 3.67 -1.48 -16.20
N LEU A 32 3.13 -0.38 -16.72
CA LEU A 32 3.67 0.29 -17.91
C LEU A 32 5.09 0.83 -17.68
N LEU A 33 5.40 1.22 -16.44
CA LEU A 33 6.74 1.62 -16.02
C LEU A 33 7.67 0.43 -15.74
N GLY A 34 7.19 -0.81 -15.86
CA GLY A 34 7.94 -2.02 -15.50
C GLY A 34 8.14 -2.20 -13.99
N GLU A 35 7.33 -1.52 -13.18
CA GLU A 35 7.45 -1.47 -11.73
C GLU A 35 6.32 -2.24 -11.03
N ASN A 36 6.65 -2.82 -9.87
CA ASN A 36 5.66 -3.45 -9.01
C ASN A 36 4.82 -2.36 -8.30
N PHE A 37 3.49 -2.38 -8.49
CA PHE A 37 2.58 -1.41 -7.85
C PHE A 37 2.73 -1.32 -6.33
N VAL A 38 2.74 -2.45 -5.63
CA VAL A 38 2.91 -2.50 -4.17
C VAL A 38 4.33 -2.06 -3.78
N GLY A 39 5.34 -2.40 -4.57
CA GLY A 39 6.71 -1.93 -4.39
C GLY A 39 6.81 -0.41 -4.47
N ARG A 40 6.05 0.23 -5.37
CA ARG A 40 5.98 1.68 -5.46
C ARG A 40 5.27 2.31 -4.25
N GLN A 41 4.21 1.70 -3.74
CA GLN A 41 3.58 2.12 -2.47
C GLN A 41 4.54 1.95 -1.29
N ALA A 42 5.37 0.91 -1.29
CA ALA A 42 6.42 0.75 -0.29
C ALA A 42 7.45 1.88 -0.35
N LEU A 43 7.82 2.35 -1.55
CA LEU A 43 8.71 3.51 -1.69
C LEU A 43 8.12 4.80 -1.13
N ASP A 44 6.79 4.98 -1.17
CA ASP A 44 6.13 6.11 -0.50
C ASP A 44 6.32 6.04 1.02
N LEU A 45 6.17 4.85 1.61
CA LEU A 45 6.45 4.62 3.03
C LEU A 45 7.92 4.88 3.37
N VAL A 46 8.86 4.36 2.57
CA VAL A 46 10.30 4.57 2.77
C VAL A 46 10.64 6.05 2.74
N ALA A 47 10.08 6.82 1.79
CA ALA A 47 10.25 8.26 1.73
C ALA A 47 9.73 8.94 3.01
N GLY A 48 8.56 8.54 3.51
CA GLY A 48 8.00 9.02 4.78
C GLY A 48 8.91 8.73 5.97
N VAL A 49 9.41 7.50 6.11
CA VAL A 49 10.35 7.12 7.19
C VAL A 49 11.61 7.96 7.15
N ARG A 50 12.19 8.18 5.96
CA ARG A 50 13.38 9.02 5.77
C ARG A 50 13.10 10.48 6.15
N ALA A 51 11.93 11.00 5.78
CA ALA A 51 11.51 12.35 6.17
C ALA A 51 11.38 12.49 7.69
N LEU A 52 10.74 11.53 8.36
CA LEU A 52 10.62 11.52 9.82
C LEU A 52 11.98 11.47 10.53
N ARG A 53 12.97 10.77 9.97
CA ARG A 53 14.33 10.73 10.53
C ARG A 53 15.12 12.01 10.29
N ALA A 54 14.84 12.70 9.18
CA ALA A 54 15.45 13.99 8.89
C ALA A 54 14.96 15.08 9.86
N GLU A 55 13.71 14.97 10.34
CA GLU A 55 13.08 15.90 11.27
C GLU A 55 13.85 16.00 12.61
N PRO A 56 14.40 17.17 12.98
CA PRO A 56 15.24 17.32 14.17
C PRO A 56 14.60 16.82 15.48
N GLY A 57 13.28 17.01 15.65
CA GLY A 57 12.56 16.57 16.87
C GLY A 57 12.36 15.05 16.96
N LEU A 58 12.56 14.32 15.87
CA LEU A 58 12.35 12.87 15.77
C LEU A 58 13.64 12.09 15.46
N ARG A 59 14.74 12.80 15.17
CA ARG A 59 16.03 12.20 14.83
C ARG A 59 16.51 11.20 15.89
N GLY A 60 16.91 10.01 15.43
CA GLY A 60 17.41 8.94 16.28
C GLY A 60 16.34 8.17 17.07
N LYS A 61 15.06 8.57 16.99
CA LYS A 61 13.96 7.80 17.58
C LYS A 61 13.61 6.61 16.68
N PRO A 62 13.22 5.46 17.26
CA PRO A 62 12.81 4.32 16.47
C PRO A 62 11.53 4.63 15.70
N VAL A 63 11.45 4.16 14.46
CA VAL A 63 10.24 4.28 13.62
C VAL A 63 9.57 2.92 13.53
N ALA A 64 8.28 2.87 13.86
CA ALA A 64 7.43 1.72 13.65
C ALA A 64 6.46 2.00 12.51
N VAL A 65 6.21 1.00 11.66
CA VAL A 65 5.17 1.06 10.63
C VAL A 65 4.02 0.17 11.08
N LEU A 66 2.81 0.72 11.14
CA LEU A 66 1.58 -0.06 11.26
C LEU A 66 0.83 0.06 9.94
N ALA A 67 0.79 -1.05 9.20
CA ALA A 67 0.16 -1.14 7.90
C ALA A 67 -1.11 -1.97 8.01
N CYS A 68 -2.24 -1.41 7.57
CA CYS A 68 -3.54 -2.03 7.78
C CYS A 68 -4.36 -2.09 6.49
N GLY A 69 -4.85 -3.29 6.17
CA GLY A 69 -5.58 -3.60 4.95
C GLY A 69 -4.71 -4.33 3.94
N THR A 70 -5.35 -4.88 2.93
CA THR A 70 -4.80 -5.85 1.99
C THR A 70 -3.49 -5.39 1.33
N TYR A 71 -3.51 -4.25 0.63
CA TYR A 71 -2.33 -3.73 -0.07
C TYR A 71 -1.39 -2.95 0.84
N ALA A 72 -1.94 -2.18 1.78
CA ALA A 72 -1.12 -1.43 2.74
C ALA A 72 -0.20 -2.37 3.54
N SER A 73 -0.73 -3.52 4.00
CA SER A 73 0.05 -4.53 4.71
C SER A 73 1.22 -5.06 3.87
N LEU A 74 0.99 -5.37 2.59
CA LEU A 74 2.07 -5.80 1.69
C LEU A 74 3.09 -4.68 1.44
N ALA A 75 2.65 -3.45 1.24
CA ALA A 75 3.53 -2.29 1.09
C ALA A 75 4.39 -2.07 2.34
N GLY A 76 3.81 -2.20 3.54
CA GLY A 76 4.52 -2.13 4.82
C GLY A 76 5.57 -3.23 4.97
N LEU A 77 5.24 -4.48 4.60
CA LEU A 77 6.19 -5.59 4.58
C LEU A 77 7.33 -5.33 3.59
N TYR A 78 7.05 -4.87 2.37
CA TYR A 78 8.08 -4.49 1.39
C TYR A 78 8.97 -3.37 1.94
N ALA A 79 8.37 -2.32 2.53
CA ALA A 79 9.10 -1.20 3.10
C ALA A 79 10.05 -1.66 4.22
N SER A 80 9.62 -2.59 5.09
CA SER A 80 10.48 -3.14 6.16
C SER A 80 11.72 -3.88 5.65
N VAL A 81 11.67 -4.42 4.42
CA VAL A 81 12.83 -5.04 3.78
C VAL A 81 13.71 -3.99 3.10
N LEU A 82 13.10 -2.98 2.48
CA LEU A 82 13.80 -1.93 1.73
C LEU A 82 14.44 -0.85 2.63
N GLU A 83 13.92 -0.64 3.83
CA GLU A 83 14.38 0.36 4.78
C GLU A 83 14.74 -0.30 6.12
N PRO A 84 16.03 -0.68 6.30
CA PRO A 84 16.52 -1.35 7.51
C PRO A 84 16.29 -0.55 8.81
N ASP A 85 16.04 0.74 8.67
CA ASP A 85 15.81 1.67 9.77
C ASP A 85 14.39 1.63 10.35
N ILE A 86 13.49 0.82 9.77
CA ILE A 86 12.19 0.50 10.36
C ILE A 86 12.41 -0.51 11.49
N ALA A 87 12.26 -0.05 12.73
CA ALA A 87 12.52 -0.87 13.93
C ALA A 87 11.44 -1.94 14.13
N TRP A 88 10.19 -1.63 13.79
CA TRP A 88 9.05 -2.54 13.97
C TRP A 88 8.05 -2.40 12.84
N ILE A 89 7.44 -3.53 12.47
CA ILE A 89 6.34 -3.60 11.51
C ILE A 89 5.16 -4.35 12.13
N GLY A 90 3.98 -3.75 12.06
CA GLY A 90 2.70 -4.40 12.28
C GLY A 90 1.94 -4.44 10.96
N ALA A 91 1.48 -5.62 10.56
CA ALA A 91 0.67 -5.82 9.35
C ALA A 91 -0.67 -6.45 9.75
N GLU A 92 -1.77 -5.73 9.55
CA GLU A 92 -3.10 -6.15 9.95
C GLU A 92 -4.06 -6.20 8.77
N ARG A 93 -4.96 -7.19 8.76
CA ARG A 93 -5.96 -7.36 7.69
C ARG A 93 -5.33 -7.45 6.28
N GLY A 94 -4.10 -7.94 6.19
CA GLY A 94 -3.42 -8.29 4.95
C GLY A 94 -3.72 -9.72 4.49
N PHE A 95 -3.21 -10.09 3.31
CA PHE A 95 -3.20 -11.49 2.88
C PHE A 95 -2.26 -12.31 3.77
N ARG A 96 -2.72 -13.49 4.24
CA ARG A 96 -1.86 -14.38 5.03
C ARG A 96 -0.96 -15.23 4.13
N SER A 97 -1.38 -15.45 2.89
CA SER A 97 -0.67 -16.25 1.91
C SER A 97 -1.01 -15.82 0.48
N PHE A 98 -0.21 -16.24 -0.49
CA PHE A 98 -0.57 -16.10 -1.89
C PHE A 98 -1.88 -16.84 -2.23
N ARG A 99 -2.15 -17.94 -1.54
CA ARG A 99 -3.40 -18.69 -1.70
C ARG A 99 -4.62 -17.87 -1.23
N ASP A 100 -4.47 -17.10 -0.16
CA ASP A 100 -5.52 -16.18 0.31
C ASP A 100 -5.81 -15.11 -0.74
N PHE A 101 -4.78 -14.63 -1.45
CA PHE A 101 -4.95 -13.70 -2.58
C PHE A 101 -5.71 -14.34 -3.74
N VAL A 102 -5.31 -15.55 -4.16
CA VAL A 102 -5.94 -16.26 -5.30
C VAL A 102 -7.38 -16.67 -5.00
N HIS A 103 -7.68 -17.05 -3.76
CA HIS A 103 -9.00 -17.51 -3.35
C HIS A 103 -9.87 -16.43 -2.70
N ARG A 104 -9.46 -15.16 -2.75
CA ARG A 104 -10.33 -14.07 -2.30
C ARG A 104 -11.63 -14.09 -3.12
N PRO A 105 -12.80 -13.79 -2.51
CA PRO A 105 -14.08 -13.81 -3.22
C PRO A 105 -14.00 -13.01 -4.53
N VAL A 106 -14.49 -13.64 -5.60
CA VAL A 106 -14.14 -13.45 -7.03
C VAL A 106 -14.63 -12.12 -7.63
N GLU A 107 -15.01 -11.13 -6.82
CA GLU A 107 -15.55 -9.87 -7.35
C GLU A 107 -14.50 -8.95 -7.99
N SER A 108 -13.20 -9.25 -7.91
CA SER A 108 -12.13 -8.30 -8.27
C SER A 108 -11.19 -8.71 -9.40
N PHE A 109 -11.33 -9.90 -9.98
CA PHE A 109 -10.45 -10.36 -11.07
C PHE A 109 -11.17 -11.20 -12.14
N ALA A 110 -12.51 -11.17 -12.16
CA ALA A 110 -13.26 -11.80 -13.23
C ALA A 110 -12.84 -11.18 -14.57
N LEU A 111 -12.39 -12.03 -15.51
CA LEU A 111 -12.12 -11.59 -16.87
C LEU A 111 -13.43 -11.04 -17.44
N ALA A 112 -13.39 -9.81 -17.92
CA ALA A 112 -14.52 -9.27 -18.64
C ALA A 112 -14.80 -10.10 -19.89
N GLU A 113 -16.07 -10.35 -20.16
CA GLU A 113 -16.49 -10.85 -21.46
C GLU A 113 -16.05 -9.85 -22.53
N GLN A 114 -15.56 -10.36 -23.67
CA GLN A 114 -15.08 -9.54 -24.76
C GLN A 114 -16.17 -8.56 -25.21
N GLY A 115 -15.88 -7.26 -25.21
CA GLY A 115 -16.82 -6.18 -25.51
C GLY A 115 -17.57 -5.61 -24.29
N ARG A 116 -17.41 -6.18 -23.09
CA ARG A 116 -18.01 -5.71 -21.83
C ARG A 116 -16.98 -5.23 -20.81
N GLU A 117 -15.75 -4.99 -21.25
CA GLU A 117 -14.62 -4.58 -20.39
C GLU A 117 -14.90 -3.27 -19.65
N ARG A 118 -15.75 -2.40 -20.21
CA ARG A 118 -16.16 -1.12 -19.60
C ARG A 118 -17.18 -1.27 -18.48
N GLU A 119 -17.82 -2.44 -18.37
CA GLU A 119 -18.88 -2.72 -17.40
C GLU A 119 -18.36 -3.48 -16.17
N VAL A 120 -17.15 -4.02 -16.24
CA VAL A 120 -16.54 -4.81 -15.16
C VAL A 120 -15.69 -3.92 -14.25
N VAL A 121 -16.04 -3.91 -12.95
CA VAL A 121 -15.26 -3.24 -11.90
C VAL A 121 -14.09 -4.15 -11.51
N LEU A 122 -12.90 -3.82 -12.00
CA LEU A 122 -11.67 -4.61 -11.92
C LEU A 122 -10.93 -4.54 -10.57
N ASP A 123 -11.49 -4.73 -9.36
CA ASP A 123 -10.75 -4.18 -8.19
C ASP A 123 -11.54 -3.42 -7.12
N ARG A 124 -12.15 -3.97 -6.06
CA ARG A 124 -12.71 -3.08 -5.02
C ARG A 124 -11.64 -2.54 -4.07
N GLU A 125 -10.48 -3.20 -4.02
CA GLU A 125 -9.39 -2.90 -3.08
C GLU A 125 -8.27 -2.04 -3.71
N ILE A 126 -8.09 -2.09 -5.03
CA ILE A 126 -7.39 -1.04 -5.77
C ILE A 126 -8.44 0.06 -5.93
N PRO A 127 -8.22 1.34 -5.59
CA PRO A 127 -9.28 2.33 -5.67
C PRO A 127 -9.88 2.33 -7.07
N MET A 128 -11.07 1.75 -7.14
CA MET A 128 -11.98 1.77 -8.24
C MET A 128 -13.23 2.43 -7.73
N ARG A 129 -13.22 3.76 -7.82
CA ARG A 129 -14.42 4.56 -7.90
C ARG A 129 -14.23 5.52 -9.05
#